data_AF-A0AAV4PWH3-F1
#
_entry.id   AF-A0AAV4PWH3-F1
#
_cell.length_a   1.000
_cell.length_b   1.000
_cell.length_c   1.000
_cell.angle_alpha   90.00
_cell.angle_beta   90.00
_cell.angle_gamma   90.00
#
_symmetry.space_group_name_H-M   'P 1'
#
loop_
_entity.id
_entity.type
_entity.pdbx_description
1 polymer ?
#
loop_
_entity_poly.entity_id
_entity_poly.type
_entity_poly.pdbx_seq_one_letter_code
_entity_poly.pdbx_strand_id
1 'polypeptide(L)'
;MCISGNVHKLQRRGYRFSLQGVTEAEEIQKHLFPLHRRCKDLEAKDLPRLRKHLVDGLMRMVQEAVSHSSVLQMPHNDAIVSKLYASVSHILTRLSQQFLDGATMFRGELDDSEQRLDLVLNVMDYMRDSRISNTILERHDRLEMFVQRLKAIKIVFETSSAFLRLAKTEVGGIHGHVTAIQIKQIYDEFQEQLVTFDKCPYDVLEPDAQEFEKDMEKFRRKMGELDGRLGSVIKGCILNCSSVKSMTKVLQVYEFLMRRPAIREVALSICEKSILDTARQEMDSLLRKFLEDATRDSAAHLSVYQTIPPTSRVIQWVWDIRGQLNEILKAVNNVSHFFADDVFNQWSDSIPDLLKDKLHQPLIIRDKDAIAVNFDPKLETVIREVKHLIRLRSQSCIPEDALSFYQKRDQLSDQRILLKSIVDCYNELRAELLPIEGPLVQPMLHKMDVLLLPGETSVIWSDSGVSEYLQRVEVSSQAIHGQVQAAKKNLREIQDLCYAWGNNEPLLCEMTLPLDLATVKTGESLVDDKLKPMIMEDGKRIHSLLQVRFIIVQ
;
A
#
# COMPACT_ATOMS: atom_id res chain seq x y z
N MET A 1 -14.66 -83.69 5.69
CA MET A 1 -15.73 -82.75 5.23
C MET A 1 -15.42 -81.27 5.48
N CYS A 2 -14.60 -80.88 6.48
CA CYS A 2 -14.31 -79.45 6.76
C CYS A 2 -13.43 -78.73 5.70
N ILE A 3 -12.60 -79.46 4.94
CA ILE A 3 -11.69 -78.87 3.95
C ILE A 3 -12.43 -78.44 2.67
N SER A 4 -13.41 -79.23 2.18
CA SER A 4 -14.18 -78.86 0.98
C SER A 4 -15.11 -77.66 1.21
N GLY A 5 -15.64 -77.50 2.44
CA GLY A 5 -16.45 -76.34 2.82
C GLY A 5 -15.66 -75.02 2.83
N ASN A 6 -14.37 -75.05 3.20
CA ASN A 6 -13.50 -73.88 3.18
C ASN A 6 -13.04 -73.53 1.75
N VAL A 7 -12.76 -74.51 0.90
CA VAL A 7 -12.42 -74.29 -0.52
C VAL A 7 -13.60 -73.68 -1.28
N HIS A 8 -14.83 -74.16 -1.05
CA HIS A 8 -16.02 -73.55 -1.66
C HIS A 8 -16.31 -72.14 -1.14
N LYS A 9 -16.05 -71.84 0.14
CA LYS A 9 -16.16 -70.47 0.68
C LYS A 9 -15.11 -69.55 0.07
N LEU A 10 -13.87 -70.00 -0.10
CA LEU A 10 -12.81 -69.24 -0.76
C LEU A 10 -13.10 -68.98 -2.24
N GLN A 11 -13.57 -69.99 -2.98
CA GLN A 11 -13.98 -69.84 -4.39
C GLN A 11 -15.17 -68.87 -4.54
N ARG A 12 -16.18 -68.97 -3.67
CA ARG A 12 -17.32 -68.01 -3.68
C ARG A 12 -16.87 -66.60 -3.33
N ARG A 13 -15.91 -66.45 -2.41
CA ARG A 13 -15.36 -65.15 -2.03
C ARG A 13 -14.53 -64.55 -3.17
N GLY A 14 -13.70 -65.36 -3.83
CA GLY A 14 -12.96 -64.98 -5.05
C GLY A 14 -13.89 -64.56 -6.19
N TYR A 15 -14.95 -65.33 -6.45
CA TYR A 15 -15.95 -65.00 -7.47
C TYR A 15 -16.69 -63.69 -7.18
N ARG A 16 -17.00 -63.41 -5.90
CA ARG A 16 -17.60 -62.11 -5.52
C ARG A 16 -16.63 -60.94 -5.73
N PHE A 17 -15.35 -61.10 -5.39
CA PHE A 17 -14.35 -60.06 -5.63
C PHE A 17 -14.13 -59.81 -7.12
N SER A 18 -14.09 -60.86 -7.95
CA SER A 18 -13.99 -60.69 -9.40
C SER A 18 -15.23 -60.00 -9.97
N LEU A 19 -16.43 -60.36 -9.50
CA LEU A 19 -17.67 -59.73 -9.96
C LEU A 19 -17.71 -58.25 -9.56
N GLN A 20 -17.31 -57.91 -8.34
CA GLN A 20 -17.20 -56.53 -7.86
C GLN A 20 -16.19 -55.72 -8.69
N GLY A 21 -15.00 -56.30 -8.96
CA GLY A 21 -14.00 -55.64 -9.79
C GLY A 21 -14.45 -55.41 -11.24
N VAL A 22 -15.24 -56.33 -11.82
CA VAL A 22 -15.82 -56.14 -13.16
C VAL A 22 -16.86 -55.03 -13.14
N THR A 23 -17.78 -55.00 -12.16
CA THR A 23 -18.78 -53.92 -12.06
C THR A 23 -18.13 -52.56 -11.82
N GLU A 24 -17.05 -52.51 -11.03
CA GLU A 24 -16.28 -51.30 -10.78
C GLU A 24 -15.61 -50.79 -12.06
N ALA A 25 -15.00 -51.69 -12.83
CA ALA A 25 -14.37 -51.36 -14.11
C ALA A 25 -15.38 -50.87 -15.17
N GLU A 26 -16.54 -51.51 -15.25
CA GLU A 26 -17.62 -51.12 -16.17
C GLU A 26 -18.16 -49.71 -15.84
N GLU A 27 -18.35 -49.41 -14.54
CA GLU A 27 -18.78 -48.08 -14.10
C GLU A 27 -17.73 -47.00 -14.43
N ILE A 28 -16.45 -47.26 -14.14
CA ILE A 28 -15.36 -46.34 -14.50
C ILE A 28 -15.33 -46.12 -16.01
N GLN A 29 -15.39 -47.19 -16.81
CA GLN A 29 -15.34 -47.09 -18.28
C GLN A 29 -16.49 -46.26 -18.84
N LYS A 30 -17.70 -46.39 -18.28
CA LYS A 30 -18.88 -45.62 -18.70
C LYS A 30 -18.66 -44.11 -18.55
N HIS A 31 -18.04 -43.67 -17.47
CA HIS A 31 -17.76 -42.25 -17.21
C HIS A 31 -16.53 -41.72 -17.96
N LEU A 32 -15.55 -42.58 -18.28
CA LEU A 32 -14.34 -42.19 -19.02
C LEU A 32 -14.50 -42.16 -20.55
N PHE A 33 -15.45 -42.92 -21.10
CA PHE A 33 -15.63 -43.01 -22.55
C PHE A 33 -15.90 -41.65 -23.25
N PRO A 34 -16.76 -40.75 -22.71
CA PRO A 34 -16.96 -39.42 -23.30
C PRO A 34 -15.71 -38.52 -23.23
N LEU A 35 -14.91 -38.65 -22.17
CA LEU A 35 -13.66 -37.93 -21.99
C LEU A 35 -12.63 -38.35 -23.05
N HIS A 36 -12.52 -39.65 -23.33
CA HIS A 36 -11.60 -40.18 -24.34
C HIS A 36 -11.79 -39.54 -25.71
N ARG A 37 -13.05 -39.37 -26.15
CA ARG A 37 -13.36 -38.73 -27.43
C ARG A 37 -12.90 -37.28 -27.47
N ARG A 38 -13.17 -36.51 -26.40
CA ARG A 38 -12.77 -35.09 -26.36
C ARG A 38 -11.27 -34.88 -26.13
N CYS A 39 -10.59 -35.78 -25.43
CA CYS A 39 -9.13 -35.78 -25.34
C CYS A 39 -8.51 -36.02 -26.73
N LYS A 40 -9.04 -36.96 -27.52
CA LYS A 40 -8.62 -37.14 -28.92
C LYS A 40 -8.90 -35.91 -29.78
N ASP A 41 -10.05 -35.27 -29.61
CA ASP A 41 -10.38 -34.04 -30.32
C ASP A 41 -9.44 -32.88 -29.92
N LEU A 42 -8.94 -32.86 -28.68
CA LEU A 42 -7.93 -31.91 -28.22
C LEU A 42 -6.55 -32.19 -28.84
N GLU A 43 -6.13 -33.46 -28.87
CA GLU A 43 -4.87 -33.88 -29.49
C GLU A 43 -4.82 -33.60 -30.99
N ALA A 44 -5.96 -33.61 -31.67
CA ALA A 44 -6.06 -33.31 -33.09
C ALA A 44 -6.08 -31.80 -33.43
N LYS A 45 -6.16 -30.91 -32.42
CA LYS A 45 -6.23 -29.46 -32.63
C LYS A 45 -4.87 -28.80 -32.52
N ASP A 46 -4.63 -27.82 -33.39
CA ASP A 46 -3.47 -26.94 -33.30
C ASP A 46 -3.56 -26.08 -32.04
N LEU A 47 -2.46 -26.00 -31.28
CA LEU A 47 -2.36 -25.24 -30.04
C LEU A 47 -2.76 -23.75 -30.18
N PRO A 48 -2.39 -23.02 -31.26
CA PRO A 48 -2.83 -21.64 -31.46
C PRO A 48 -4.35 -21.45 -31.64
N ARG A 49 -5.06 -22.50 -32.02
CA ARG A 49 -6.53 -22.48 -32.20
C ARG A 49 -7.27 -22.86 -30.93
N LEU A 50 -6.54 -23.21 -29.86
CA LEU A 50 -7.12 -23.65 -28.61
C LEU A 50 -7.66 -22.44 -27.82
N ARG A 51 -8.97 -22.43 -27.60
CA ARG A 51 -9.66 -21.37 -26.86
C ARG A 51 -9.89 -21.79 -25.41
N LYS A 52 -9.86 -20.82 -24.48
CA LYS A 52 -10.09 -21.01 -23.04
C LYS A 52 -11.28 -21.92 -22.72
N HIS A 53 -12.46 -21.64 -23.30
CA HIS A 53 -13.68 -22.42 -23.05
C HIS A 53 -13.59 -23.91 -23.44
N LEU A 54 -12.69 -24.30 -24.35
CA LEU A 54 -12.48 -25.71 -24.69
C LEU A 54 -11.70 -26.44 -23.60
N VAL A 55 -10.68 -25.77 -23.04
CA VAL A 55 -9.89 -26.26 -21.90
C VAL A 55 -10.77 -26.33 -20.66
N ASP A 56 -11.50 -25.25 -20.36
CA ASP A 56 -12.44 -25.18 -19.24
C ASP A 56 -13.55 -26.24 -19.39
N GLY A 57 -14.07 -26.41 -20.62
CA GLY A 57 -15.08 -27.41 -20.92
C GLY A 57 -14.57 -28.85 -20.75
N LEU A 58 -13.29 -29.11 -21.04
CA LEU A 58 -12.64 -30.39 -20.79
C LEU A 58 -12.51 -30.67 -19.29
N MET A 59 -12.01 -29.70 -18.55
CA MET A 59 -11.83 -29.79 -17.11
C MET A 59 -13.15 -29.95 -16.35
N ARG A 60 -14.20 -29.24 -16.80
CA ARG A 60 -15.54 -29.39 -16.23
C ARG A 60 -16.10 -30.80 -16.43
N MET A 61 -15.88 -31.44 -17.58
CA MET A 61 -16.33 -32.84 -17.72
C MET A 61 -15.50 -33.82 -16.90
N VAL A 62 -14.20 -33.55 -16.68
CA VAL A 62 -13.40 -34.38 -15.77
C VAL A 62 -13.98 -34.25 -14.35
N GLN A 63 -14.32 -33.04 -13.93
CA GLN A 63 -15.01 -32.79 -12.66
C GLN A 63 -16.37 -33.51 -12.59
N GLU A 64 -17.21 -33.39 -13.62
CA GLU A 64 -18.52 -34.04 -13.72
C GLU A 64 -18.42 -35.58 -13.74
N ALA A 65 -17.41 -36.13 -14.40
CA ALA A 65 -17.19 -37.58 -14.44
C ALA A 65 -16.82 -38.13 -13.05
N VAL A 66 -16.03 -37.37 -12.29
CA VAL A 66 -15.66 -37.72 -10.90
C VAL A 66 -16.83 -37.48 -9.94
N SER A 67 -17.61 -36.40 -10.11
CA SER A 67 -18.73 -36.09 -9.22
C SER A 67 -19.92 -37.04 -9.40
N HIS A 68 -20.12 -37.59 -10.60
CA HIS A 68 -21.25 -38.48 -10.90
C HIS A 68 -20.93 -39.97 -10.74
N SER A 69 -19.68 -40.35 -10.52
CA SER A 69 -19.30 -41.75 -10.27
C SER A 69 -19.05 -41.99 -8.79
N SER A 70 -19.89 -42.83 -8.18
CA SER A 70 -19.74 -43.24 -6.78
C SER A 70 -18.46 -44.07 -6.55
N VAL A 71 -18.04 -44.80 -7.58
CA VAL A 71 -16.82 -45.60 -7.61
C VAL A 71 -15.54 -44.76 -7.67
N LEU A 72 -15.51 -43.69 -8.48
CA LEU A 72 -14.33 -42.82 -8.58
C LEU A 72 -14.08 -41.98 -7.32
N GLN A 73 -15.12 -41.77 -6.50
CA GLN A 73 -15.02 -41.07 -5.21
C GLN A 73 -14.51 -41.95 -4.07
N MET A 74 -14.30 -43.25 -4.32
CA MET A 74 -13.78 -44.15 -3.30
C MET A 74 -12.28 -43.89 -3.07
N PRO A 75 -11.80 -43.89 -1.80
CA PRO A 75 -10.43 -43.49 -1.46
C PRO A 75 -9.35 -44.40 -2.07
N HIS A 76 -9.66 -45.65 -2.42
CA HIS A 76 -8.72 -46.53 -3.11
C HIS A 76 -8.54 -46.17 -4.60
N ASN A 77 -9.42 -45.34 -5.17
CA ASN A 77 -9.38 -44.87 -6.55
C ASN A 77 -8.83 -43.44 -6.71
N ASP A 78 -8.41 -42.78 -5.62
CA ASP A 78 -7.80 -41.43 -5.65
C ASP A 78 -6.63 -41.33 -6.63
N ALA A 79 -5.83 -42.39 -6.76
CA ALA A 79 -4.72 -42.45 -7.71
C ALA A 79 -5.19 -42.41 -9.18
N ILE A 80 -6.35 -42.98 -9.48
CA ILE A 80 -6.96 -42.95 -10.83
C ILE A 80 -7.48 -41.54 -11.13
N VAL A 81 -8.16 -40.93 -10.17
CA VAL A 81 -8.64 -39.54 -10.27
C VAL A 81 -7.48 -38.57 -10.48
N SER A 82 -6.39 -38.71 -9.70
CA SER A 82 -5.17 -37.92 -9.88
C SER A 82 -4.56 -38.10 -11.27
N LYS A 83 -4.47 -39.33 -11.77
CA LYS A 83 -3.99 -39.63 -13.14
C LYS A 83 -4.90 -39.03 -14.22
N LEU A 84 -6.21 -38.98 -14.02
CA LEU A 84 -7.16 -38.37 -14.95
C LEU A 84 -6.93 -36.86 -15.07
N TYR A 85 -6.80 -36.16 -13.95
CA TYR A 85 -6.46 -34.74 -13.96
C TYR A 85 -5.06 -34.48 -14.54
N ALA A 86 -4.09 -35.34 -14.23
CA ALA A 86 -2.75 -35.28 -14.83
C ALA A 86 -2.77 -35.55 -16.34
N SER A 87 -3.72 -36.34 -16.86
CA SER A 87 -3.76 -36.69 -18.29
C SER A 87 -3.99 -35.47 -19.19
N VAL A 88 -4.89 -34.56 -18.80
CA VAL A 88 -5.12 -33.29 -19.53
C VAL A 88 -3.87 -32.43 -19.52
N SER A 89 -3.22 -32.34 -18.35
CA SER A 89 -1.95 -31.63 -18.16
C SER A 89 -0.85 -32.18 -19.07
N HIS A 90 -0.76 -33.51 -19.17
CA HIS A 90 0.23 -34.20 -19.99
C HIS A 90 -0.04 -33.99 -21.48
N ILE A 91 -1.31 -34.03 -21.92
CA ILE A 91 -1.67 -33.72 -23.31
C ILE A 91 -1.25 -32.29 -23.66
N LEU A 92 -1.59 -31.30 -22.81
CA LEU A 92 -1.20 -29.91 -23.05
C LEU A 92 0.31 -29.72 -23.04
N THR A 93 1.03 -30.35 -22.11
CA THR A 93 2.50 -30.31 -22.05
C THR A 93 3.10 -30.88 -23.32
N ARG A 94 2.62 -32.05 -23.78
CA ARG A 94 3.10 -32.70 -25.01
C ARG A 94 2.82 -31.86 -26.26
N LEU A 95 1.61 -31.31 -26.39
CA LEU A 95 1.26 -30.42 -27.49
C LEU A 95 2.11 -29.15 -27.47
N SER A 96 2.42 -28.63 -26.28
CA SER A 96 3.30 -27.46 -26.11
C SER A 96 4.73 -27.78 -26.51
N GLN A 97 5.28 -28.92 -26.08
CA GLN A 97 6.62 -29.38 -26.46
C GLN A 97 6.74 -29.56 -27.99
N GLN A 98 5.73 -30.16 -28.63
CA GLN A 98 5.69 -30.33 -30.08
C GLN A 98 5.57 -29.00 -30.84
N PHE A 99 4.82 -28.04 -30.30
CA PHE A 99 4.62 -26.74 -30.93
C PHE A 99 5.84 -25.81 -30.79
N LEU A 100 6.52 -25.85 -29.63
CA LEU A 100 7.70 -25.04 -29.37
C LEU A 100 8.97 -25.62 -30.00
N ASP A 101 9.04 -26.94 -30.12
CA ASP A 101 10.23 -27.68 -30.59
C ASP A 101 11.51 -27.26 -29.85
N GLY A 102 11.72 -27.84 -28.66
CA GLY A 102 12.85 -27.49 -27.78
C GLY A 102 14.23 -27.59 -28.42
N ALA A 103 14.38 -28.41 -29.47
CA ALA A 103 15.65 -28.58 -30.17
C ALA A 103 16.01 -27.42 -31.11
N THR A 104 15.01 -26.69 -31.59
CA THR A 104 15.21 -25.60 -32.56
C THR A 104 14.81 -24.23 -32.03
N MET A 105 14.18 -24.15 -30.85
CA MET A 105 13.65 -22.90 -30.32
C MET A 105 14.70 -21.79 -30.11
N PHE A 106 15.97 -22.14 -29.89
CA PHE A 106 17.10 -21.21 -29.74
C PHE A 106 17.87 -20.96 -31.04
N ARG A 107 17.42 -21.48 -32.19
CA ARG A 107 18.08 -21.32 -33.49
C ARG A 107 17.45 -20.21 -34.31
N GLY A 108 18.29 -19.37 -34.90
CA GLY A 108 17.84 -18.31 -35.81
C GLY A 108 17.24 -17.10 -35.08
N GLU A 109 16.19 -16.52 -35.65
CA GLU A 109 15.51 -15.35 -35.07
C GLU A 109 14.56 -15.79 -33.95
N LEU A 110 14.84 -15.34 -32.72
CA LEU A 110 14.11 -15.79 -31.53
C LEU A 110 12.71 -15.18 -31.38
N ASP A 111 12.39 -14.12 -32.13
CA ASP A 111 11.11 -13.41 -32.05
C ASP A 111 9.91 -14.34 -32.36
N ASP A 112 10.06 -15.24 -33.34
CA ASP A 112 9.02 -16.22 -33.68
C ASP A 112 8.84 -17.26 -32.58
N SER A 113 9.93 -17.74 -31.99
CA SER A 113 9.94 -18.68 -30.87
C SER A 113 9.33 -18.04 -29.61
N GLU A 114 9.59 -16.76 -29.36
CA GLU A 114 9.01 -16.00 -28.26
C GLU A 114 7.49 -15.85 -28.40
N GLN A 115 7.00 -15.51 -29.61
CA GLN A 115 5.55 -15.44 -29.87
C GLN A 115 4.87 -16.79 -29.66
N ARG A 116 5.51 -17.90 -30.08
CA ARG A 116 5.00 -19.25 -29.83
C ARG A 116 4.97 -19.56 -28.33
N LEU A 117 6.00 -19.16 -27.59
CA LEU A 117 6.08 -19.32 -26.13
C LEU A 117 4.97 -18.56 -25.41
N ASP A 118 4.66 -17.33 -25.83
CA ASP A 118 3.55 -16.55 -25.29
C ASP A 118 2.20 -17.20 -25.52
N LEU A 119 1.97 -17.76 -26.72
CA LEU A 119 0.75 -18.52 -27.00
C LEU A 119 0.61 -19.73 -26.09
N VAL A 120 1.71 -20.46 -25.86
CA VAL A 120 1.73 -21.60 -24.93
C VAL A 120 1.45 -21.14 -23.50
N LEU A 121 2.14 -20.12 -23.01
CA LEU A 121 1.93 -19.60 -21.65
C LEU A 121 0.47 -19.16 -21.44
N ASN A 122 -0.14 -18.50 -22.42
CA ASN A 122 -1.55 -18.13 -22.37
C ASN A 122 -2.48 -19.36 -22.28
N VAL A 123 -2.21 -20.42 -23.06
CA VAL A 123 -2.97 -21.68 -23.00
C VAL A 123 -2.82 -22.36 -21.64
N MET A 124 -1.62 -22.31 -21.07
CA MET A 124 -1.33 -22.89 -19.76
C MET A 124 -2.02 -22.12 -18.64
N ASP A 125 -2.13 -20.80 -18.76
CA ASP A 125 -2.87 -19.96 -17.82
C ASP A 125 -4.39 -20.24 -17.86
N TYR A 126 -4.97 -20.59 -19.03
CA TYR A 126 -6.36 -21.08 -19.08
C TYR A 126 -6.57 -22.32 -18.19
N MET A 127 -5.61 -23.25 -18.24
CA MET A 127 -5.63 -24.44 -17.42
C MET A 127 -5.45 -24.09 -15.93
N ARG A 128 -4.55 -23.17 -15.59
CA ARG A 128 -4.35 -22.72 -14.20
C ARG A 128 -5.61 -22.07 -13.62
N ASP A 129 -6.25 -21.18 -14.36
CA ASP A 129 -7.50 -20.51 -13.95
C ASP A 129 -8.63 -21.52 -13.67
N SER A 130 -8.72 -22.56 -14.49
CA SER A 130 -9.69 -23.64 -14.34
C SER A 130 -9.45 -24.56 -13.12
N ARG A 131 -8.29 -24.46 -12.44
CA ARG A 131 -7.93 -25.31 -11.28
C ARG A 131 -8.29 -24.74 -9.92
N ILE A 132 -8.65 -23.45 -9.84
CA ILE A 132 -8.70 -22.64 -8.59
C ILE A 132 -9.70 -23.16 -7.52
N SER A 133 -10.40 -24.28 -7.76
CA SER A 133 -11.36 -24.87 -6.82
C SER A 133 -11.12 -26.35 -6.43
N ASN A 134 -10.03 -27.00 -6.87
CA ASN A 134 -9.85 -28.46 -6.65
C ASN A 134 -8.60 -28.82 -5.80
N THR A 135 -8.80 -29.15 -4.52
CA THR A 135 -7.78 -29.60 -3.54
C THR A 135 -7.03 -30.88 -3.92
N ILE A 136 -7.57 -31.69 -4.85
CA ILE A 136 -6.93 -32.94 -5.31
C ILE A 136 -5.72 -32.67 -6.24
N LEU A 137 -5.67 -31.49 -6.87
CA LEU A 137 -4.62 -31.11 -7.82
C LEU A 137 -3.35 -30.54 -7.16
N GLU A 138 -3.39 -30.16 -5.89
CA GLU A 138 -2.27 -29.50 -5.21
C GLU A 138 -1.04 -30.39 -4.99
N ARG A 139 -1.18 -31.72 -5.10
CA ARG A 139 -0.19 -32.63 -4.51
C ARG A 139 1.08 -32.88 -5.32
N HIS A 140 1.14 -32.77 -6.65
CA HIS A 140 2.40 -32.89 -7.42
C HIS A 140 2.21 -32.37 -8.85
N ASP A 141 2.30 -31.05 -9.06
CA ASP A 141 1.95 -30.47 -10.35
C ASP A 141 3.16 -30.34 -11.29
N ARG A 142 3.42 -31.41 -12.06
CA ARG A 142 4.35 -31.38 -13.20
C ARG A 142 4.02 -30.25 -14.19
N LEU A 143 2.75 -29.83 -14.26
CA LEU A 143 2.34 -28.66 -15.04
C LEU A 143 2.99 -27.38 -14.51
N GLU A 144 3.00 -27.18 -13.19
CA GLU A 144 3.55 -25.96 -12.60
C GLU A 144 5.07 -25.90 -12.79
N MET A 145 5.76 -27.04 -12.65
CA MET A 145 7.19 -27.13 -12.99
C MET A 145 7.45 -26.78 -14.47
N PHE A 146 6.61 -27.29 -15.38
CA PHE A 146 6.70 -26.94 -16.79
C PHE A 146 6.45 -25.44 -17.04
N VAL A 147 5.42 -24.84 -16.42
CA VAL A 147 5.16 -23.40 -16.57
C VAL A 147 6.30 -22.56 -16.00
N GLN A 148 6.86 -22.92 -14.86
CA GLN A 148 8.05 -22.26 -14.32
C GLN A 148 9.23 -22.33 -15.30
N ARG A 149 9.43 -23.49 -15.94
CA ARG A 149 10.44 -23.66 -17.00
C ARG A 149 10.18 -22.76 -18.21
N LEU A 150 8.94 -22.70 -18.71
CA LEU A 150 8.57 -21.81 -19.80
C LEU A 150 8.79 -20.33 -19.44
N LYS A 151 8.47 -19.92 -18.21
CA LYS A 151 8.74 -18.56 -17.70
C LYS A 151 10.24 -18.27 -17.62
N ALA A 152 11.05 -19.24 -17.19
CA ALA A 152 12.51 -19.11 -17.20
C ALA A 152 13.06 -18.93 -18.63
N ILE A 153 12.56 -19.68 -19.61
CA ILE A 153 12.95 -19.53 -21.01
C ILE A 153 12.48 -18.18 -21.57
N LYS A 154 11.29 -17.71 -21.19
CA LYS A 154 10.78 -16.40 -21.58
C LYS A 154 11.74 -15.28 -21.15
N ILE A 155 12.30 -15.36 -19.94
CA ILE A 155 13.32 -14.41 -19.48
C ILE A 155 14.54 -14.40 -20.43
N VAL A 156 14.96 -15.56 -20.94
CA VAL A 156 16.07 -15.65 -21.91
C VAL A 156 15.72 -14.95 -23.23
N PHE A 157 14.50 -15.15 -23.74
CA PHE A 157 14.04 -14.49 -24.98
C PHE A 157 13.87 -12.97 -24.82
N GLU A 158 13.22 -12.51 -23.75
CA GLU A 158 13.09 -11.08 -23.45
C GLU A 158 14.47 -10.41 -23.32
N THR A 159 15.41 -11.11 -22.66
CA THR A 159 16.81 -10.66 -22.56
C THR A 159 17.47 -10.61 -23.95
N SER A 160 17.28 -11.63 -24.77
CA SER A 160 17.83 -11.70 -26.13
C SER A 160 17.33 -10.56 -27.01
N SER A 161 16.02 -10.27 -26.97
CA SER A 161 15.41 -9.16 -27.68
C SER A 161 16.01 -7.81 -27.25
N ALA A 162 16.23 -7.61 -25.95
CA ALA A 162 16.88 -6.41 -25.43
C ALA A 162 18.33 -6.25 -25.94
N PHE A 163 19.13 -7.31 -25.94
CA PHE A 163 20.51 -7.28 -26.44
C PHE A 163 20.59 -7.15 -27.97
N LEU A 164 19.65 -7.73 -28.72
CA LEU A 164 19.56 -7.55 -30.17
C LEU A 164 19.22 -6.11 -30.53
N ARG A 165 18.30 -5.47 -29.77
CA ARG A 165 18.02 -4.04 -29.90
C ARG A 165 19.26 -3.21 -29.60
N LEU A 166 20.00 -3.54 -28.54
CA LEU A 166 21.26 -2.88 -28.19
C LEU A 166 22.29 -2.98 -29.32
N ALA A 167 22.45 -4.14 -29.95
CA ALA A 167 23.38 -4.32 -31.07
C ALA A 167 23.04 -3.45 -32.29
N LYS A 168 21.76 -3.10 -32.47
CA LYS A 168 21.29 -2.19 -33.52
C LYS A 168 21.42 -0.70 -33.14
N THR A 169 21.73 -0.38 -31.88
CA THR A 169 21.93 1.02 -31.46
C THR A 169 23.34 1.49 -31.80
N GLU A 170 23.43 2.58 -32.56
CA GLU A 170 24.70 3.24 -32.85
C GLU A 170 24.94 4.39 -31.87
N VAL A 171 26.13 4.40 -31.25
CA VAL A 171 26.55 5.48 -30.36
C VAL A 171 27.43 6.45 -31.14
N GLY A 172 26.89 7.62 -31.46
CA GLY A 172 27.65 8.73 -32.04
C GLY A 172 28.47 9.49 -30.99
N GLY A 173 29.51 10.20 -31.43
CA GLY A 173 30.33 11.08 -30.59
C GLY A 173 31.81 10.72 -30.56
N ILE A 174 32.61 11.53 -29.85
CA ILE A 174 34.08 11.40 -29.81
C ILE A 174 34.53 10.04 -29.25
N HIS A 175 33.78 9.52 -28.27
CA HIS A 175 34.02 8.21 -27.66
C HIS A 175 33.11 7.11 -28.23
N GLY A 176 32.28 7.43 -29.24
CA GLY A 176 31.26 6.52 -29.77
C GLY A 176 31.84 5.21 -30.30
N HIS A 177 32.98 5.28 -30.99
CA HIS A 177 33.69 4.09 -31.49
C HIS A 177 34.16 3.15 -30.36
N VAL A 178 34.69 3.69 -29.26
CA VAL A 178 35.14 2.89 -28.11
C VAL A 178 33.94 2.24 -27.43
N THR A 179 32.86 2.99 -27.23
CA THR A 179 31.60 2.46 -26.67
C THR A 179 31.02 1.36 -27.56
N ALA A 180 31.01 1.54 -28.88
CA ALA A 180 30.50 0.55 -29.82
C ALA A 180 31.29 -0.76 -29.75
N ILE A 181 32.62 -0.69 -29.60
CA ILE A 181 33.46 -1.87 -29.37
C ILE A 181 33.08 -2.57 -28.05
N GLN A 182 32.91 -1.81 -26.96
CA GLN A 182 32.54 -2.38 -25.66
C GLN A 182 31.16 -3.04 -25.69
N ILE A 183 30.18 -2.40 -26.31
CA ILE A 183 28.83 -2.96 -26.51
C ILE A 183 28.89 -4.23 -27.35
N LYS A 184 29.68 -4.22 -28.42
CA LYS A 184 29.86 -5.41 -29.28
C LYS A 184 30.49 -6.57 -28.51
N GLN A 185 31.53 -6.33 -27.72
CA GLN A 185 32.14 -7.36 -26.88
C GLN A 185 31.14 -7.97 -25.88
N ILE A 186 30.35 -7.12 -25.22
CA ILE A 186 29.28 -7.55 -24.31
C ILE A 186 28.23 -8.39 -25.05
N TYR A 187 27.86 -7.98 -26.27
CA TYR A 187 26.94 -8.73 -27.12
C TYR A 187 27.51 -10.08 -27.56
N ASP A 188 28.78 -10.13 -27.96
CA ASP A 188 29.45 -11.37 -28.38
C ASP A 188 29.52 -12.36 -27.20
N GLU A 189 29.88 -11.91 -25.99
CA GLU A 189 29.83 -12.74 -24.76
C GLU A 189 28.42 -13.23 -24.44
N PHE A 190 27.39 -12.41 -24.68
CA PHE A 190 26.00 -12.82 -24.52
C PHE A 190 25.60 -13.92 -25.53
N GLN A 191 26.00 -13.78 -26.80
CA GLN A 191 25.76 -14.79 -27.83
C GLN A 191 26.40 -16.14 -27.48
N GLU A 192 27.60 -16.14 -26.89
CA GLU A 192 28.23 -17.37 -26.39
C GLU A 192 27.38 -18.09 -25.33
N GLN A 193 26.67 -17.34 -24.47
CA GLN A 193 25.76 -17.94 -23.50
C GLN A 193 24.52 -18.55 -24.17
N LEU A 194 23.97 -17.89 -25.20
CA LEU A 194 22.84 -18.45 -25.97
C LEU A 194 23.21 -19.75 -26.69
N VAL A 195 24.42 -19.85 -27.24
CA VAL A 195 24.93 -21.08 -27.89
C VAL A 195 24.96 -22.27 -26.92
N THR A 196 25.08 -22.03 -25.62
CA THR A 196 25.05 -23.09 -24.61
C THR A 196 23.67 -23.74 -24.52
N PHE A 197 22.58 -22.98 -24.69
CA PHE A 197 21.22 -23.51 -24.72
C PHE A 197 20.91 -24.25 -26.03
N ASP A 198 21.45 -23.81 -27.17
CA ASP A 198 21.30 -24.52 -28.45
C ASP A 198 22.03 -25.87 -28.49
N LYS A 199 23.17 -25.99 -27.79
CA LYS A 199 24.02 -27.19 -27.78
C LYS A 199 23.81 -28.09 -26.57
N CYS A 200 22.76 -27.87 -25.78
CA CYS A 200 22.54 -28.66 -24.58
C CYS A 200 22.23 -30.14 -24.95
N PRO A 201 22.72 -31.11 -24.15
CA PRO A 201 22.52 -32.54 -24.43
C PRO A 201 21.16 -33.08 -23.96
N TYR A 202 20.29 -32.21 -23.44
CA TYR A 202 18.99 -32.54 -22.86
C TYR A 202 17.89 -31.71 -23.52
N ASP A 203 16.63 -32.12 -23.37
CA ASP A 203 15.49 -31.31 -23.83
C ASP A 203 15.22 -30.17 -22.85
N VAL A 204 15.38 -28.93 -23.31
CA VAL A 204 15.17 -27.70 -22.53
C VAL A 204 13.72 -27.59 -22.03
N LEU A 205 12.77 -28.25 -22.68
CA LEU A 205 11.35 -28.23 -22.30
C LEU A 205 10.96 -29.36 -21.33
N GLU A 206 11.85 -30.31 -21.02
CA GLU A 206 11.55 -31.42 -20.12
C GLU A 206 11.57 -30.94 -18.65
N PRO A 207 10.47 -30.98 -17.88
CA PRO A 207 10.42 -30.42 -16.52
C PRO A 207 11.37 -31.11 -15.52
N ASP A 208 11.63 -32.40 -15.72
CA ASP A 208 12.40 -33.22 -14.78
C ASP A 208 13.93 -33.10 -14.97
N ALA A 209 14.38 -32.42 -16.03
CA ALA A 209 15.81 -32.19 -16.28
C ALA A 209 16.39 -31.18 -15.28
N GLN A 210 17.19 -31.65 -14.34
CA GLN A 210 17.82 -30.81 -13.31
C GLN A 210 18.99 -29.98 -13.85
N GLU A 211 19.56 -30.40 -14.97
CA GLU A 211 20.66 -29.75 -15.68
C GLU A 211 20.27 -28.33 -16.12
N PHE A 212 19.03 -28.16 -16.59
CA PHE A 212 18.49 -26.86 -16.99
C PHE A 212 18.55 -25.82 -15.88
N GLU A 213 18.20 -26.21 -14.65
CA GLU A 213 18.17 -25.25 -13.53
C GLU A 213 19.59 -24.74 -13.21
N LYS A 214 20.59 -25.64 -13.31
CA LYS A 214 22.00 -25.28 -13.15
C LYS A 214 22.49 -24.36 -14.26
N ASP A 215 22.12 -24.62 -15.50
CA ASP A 215 22.53 -23.79 -16.64
C ASP A 215 21.81 -22.43 -16.63
N MET A 216 20.54 -22.38 -16.21
CA MET A 216 19.84 -21.12 -15.96
C MET A 216 20.45 -20.30 -14.83
N GLU A 217 20.90 -20.93 -13.74
CA GLU A 217 21.59 -20.21 -12.67
C GLU A 217 22.91 -19.59 -13.15
N LYS A 218 23.70 -20.34 -13.94
CA LYS A 218 24.92 -19.82 -14.58
C LYS A 218 24.59 -18.66 -15.52
N PHE A 219 23.56 -18.80 -16.34
CA PHE A 219 23.10 -17.75 -17.25
C PHE A 219 22.70 -16.50 -16.47
N ARG A 220 21.85 -16.61 -15.43
CA ARG A 220 21.45 -15.47 -14.58
C ARG A 220 22.66 -14.76 -13.97
N ARG A 221 23.64 -15.51 -13.48
CA ARG A 221 24.88 -14.97 -12.91
C ARG A 221 25.70 -14.20 -13.94
N LYS A 222 25.92 -14.79 -15.13
CA LYS A 222 26.64 -14.13 -16.22
C LYS A 222 25.88 -12.91 -16.75
N MET A 223 24.55 -12.97 -16.83
CA MET A 223 23.72 -11.82 -17.19
C MET A 223 23.86 -10.67 -16.19
N GLY A 224 23.90 -10.95 -14.89
CA GLY A 224 24.15 -9.92 -13.88
C GLY A 224 25.50 -9.21 -14.06
N GLU A 225 26.55 -9.96 -14.42
CA GLU A 225 27.87 -9.39 -14.74
C GLU A 225 27.82 -8.51 -16.00
N LEU A 226 27.21 -9.01 -17.08
CA LEU A 226 27.06 -8.27 -18.34
C LEU A 226 26.22 -7.00 -18.15
N ASP A 227 25.17 -7.06 -17.34
CA ASP A 227 24.32 -5.92 -17.01
C ASP A 227 25.08 -4.85 -16.22
N GLY A 228 25.87 -5.25 -15.22
CA GLY A 228 26.72 -4.31 -14.48
C GLY A 228 27.77 -3.64 -15.36
N ARG A 229 28.39 -4.40 -16.28
CA ARG A 229 29.32 -3.87 -17.28
C ARG A 229 28.64 -2.91 -18.24
N LEU A 230 27.47 -3.28 -18.77
CA LEU A 230 26.68 -2.43 -19.66
C LEU A 230 26.23 -1.14 -18.96
N GLY A 231 25.80 -1.22 -17.70
CA GLY A 231 25.49 -0.06 -16.87
C GLY A 231 26.69 0.88 -16.71
N SER A 232 27.90 0.33 -16.56
CA SER A 232 29.14 1.11 -16.49
C SER A 232 29.49 1.80 -17.81
N VAL A 233 29.27 1.11 -18.94
CA VAL A 233 29.45 1.69 -20.29
C VAL A 233 28.47 2.84 -20.52
N ILE A 234 27.18 2.66 -20.20
CA ILE A 234 26.15 3.69 -20.33
C ILE A 234 26.48 4.89 -19.42
N LYS A 235 26.88 4.64 -18.17
CA LYS A 235 27.36 5.69 -17.26
C LYS A 235 28.50 6.50 -17.88
N GLY A 236 29.51 5.82 -18.44
CA GLY A 236 30.62 6.48 -19.13
C GLY A 236 30.16 7.33 -20.31
N CYS A 237 29.18 6.87 -21.08
CA CYS A 237 28.62 7.64 -22.20
C CYS A 237 27.95 8.94 -21.73
N ILE A 238 27.19 8.87 -20.64
CA ILE A 238 26.51 10.03 -20.06
C ILE A 238 27.54 11.02 -19.50
N LEU A 239 28.50 10.54 -18.71
CA LEU A 239 29.51 11.40 -18.08
C LEU A 239 30.46 12.08 -19.09
N ASN A 240 30.67 11.47 -20.26
CA ASN A 240 31.49 12.04 -21.33
C ASN A 240 30.73 12.99 -22.25
N CYS A 241 29.43 13.20 -22.05
CA CYS A 241 28.66 14.18 -22.82
C CYS A 241 28.99 15.60 -22.33
N SER A 242 29.20 16.53 -23.27
CA SER A 242 29.47 17.94 -22.95
C SER A 242 28.21 18.79 -22.82
N SER A 243 27.02 18.23 -23.09
CA SER A 243 25.76 18.95 -22.98
C SER A 243 24.66 18.13 -22.33
N VAL A 244 23.75 18.81 -21.62
CA VAL A 244 22.58 18.18 -20.98
C VAL A 244 21.66 17.53 -22.02
N LYS A 245 21.56 18.15 -23.21
CA LYS A 245 20.80 17.60 -24.33
C LYS A 245 21.36 16.27 -24.80
N SER A 246 22.68 16.15 -24.90
CA SER A 246 23.33 14.90 -25.26
C SER A 246 23.15 13.84 -24.17
N MET A 247 23.31 14.20 -22.89
CA MET A 247 23.09 13.30 -21.75
C MET A 247 21.68 12.72 -21.74
N THR A 248 20.66 13.58 -21.89
CA THR A 248 19.26 13.15 -21.90
C THR A 248 18.89 12.34 -23.14
N LYS A 249 19.49 12.62 -24.30
CA LYS A 249 19.34 11.79 -25.49
C LYS A 249 19.89 10.37 -25.27
N VAL A 250 21.05 10.23 -24.63
CA VAL A 250 21.62 8.91 -24.28
C VAL A 250 20.67 8.16 -23.35
N LEU A 251 20.12 8.83 -22.34
CA LEU A 251 19.12 8.23 -21.45
C LEU A 251 17.87 7.76 -22.19
N GLN A 252 17.35 8.56 -23.14
CA GLN A 252 16.19 8.18 -23.96
C GLN A 252 16.47 6.98 -24.87
N VAL A 253 17.66 6.94 -25.48
CA VAL A 253 18.05 5.81 -26.36
C VAL A 253 18.11 4.52 -25.55
N TYR A 254 18.63 4.56 -24.32
CA TYR A 254 18.80 3.38 -23.47
C TYR A 254 17.68 3.17 -22.44
N GLU A 255 16.59 3.92 -22.51
CA GLU A 255 15.48 3.85 -21.55
C GLU A 255 14.90 2.43 -21.43
N PHE A 256 14.83 1.70 -22.54
CA PHE A 256 14.34 0.32 -22.56
C PHE A 256 15.20 -0.66 -21.73
N LEU A 257 16.50 -0.38 -21.57
CA LEU A 257 17.42 -1.17 -20.73
C LEU A 257 17.35 -0.77 -19.26
N MET A 258 16.95 0.46 -18.96
CA MET A 258 16.78 0.96 -17.59
C MET A 258 15.64 0.27 -16.83
N ARG A 259 14.79 -0.50 -17.53
CA ARG A 259 13.84 -1.42 -16.88
C ARG A 259 14.53 -2.53 -16.09
N ARG A 260 15.80 -2.82 -16.38
CA ARG A 260 16.59 -3.85 -15.70
C ARG A 260 17.31 -3.24 -14.50
N PRO A 261 17.07 -3.74 -13.28
CA PRO A 261 17.47 -3.05 -12.06
C PRO A 261 19.00 -2.89 -11.93
N ALA A 262 19.77 -3.92 -12.28
CA ALA A 262 21.23 -3.88 -12.22
C ALA A 262 21.84 -2.81 -13.15
N ILE A 263 21.27 -2.62 -14.35
CA ILE A 263 21.72 -1.57 -15.27
C ILE A 263 21.36 -0.20 -14.72
N ARG A 264 20.11 -0.03 -14.26
CA ARG A 264 19.60 1.24 -13.73
C ARG A 264 20.43 1.74 -12.56
N GLU A 265 20.71 0.88 -11.60
CA GLU A 265 21.48 1.21 -10.39
C GLU A 265 22.88 1.72 -10.74
N VAL A 266 23.61 0.97 -11.58
CA VAL A 266 24.97 1.35 -11.97
C VAL A 266 24.95 2.60 -12.84
N ALA A 267 24.08 2.65 -13.85
CA ALA A 267 24.04 3.73 -14.82
C ALA A 267 23.60 5.07 -14.22
N LEU A 268 22.63 5.09 -13.31
CA LEU A 268 22.08 6.34 -12.76
C LEU A 268 22.84 6.87 -11.53
N SER A 269 23.60 6.02 -10.82
CA SER A 269 24.30 6.31 -9.56
C SER A 269 24.92 7.71 -9.38
N ILE A 270 25.53 8.28 -10.43
CA ILE A 270 26.15 9.63 -10.39
C ILE A 270 25.58 10.54 -11.49
N CYS A 271 24.85 9.97 -12.44
CA CYS A 271 24.40 10.67 -13.63
C CYS A 271 23.39 11.77 -13.33
N GLU A 272 22.50 11.57 -12.36
CA GLU A 272 21.52 12.59 -11.96
C GLU A 272 22.20 13.89 -11.53
N LYS A 273 23.19 13.79 -10.63
CA LYS A 273 23.99 14.92 -10.19
C LYS A 273 24.75 15.56 -11.35
N SER A 274 25.39 14.73 -12.19
CA SER A 274 26.14 15.23 -13.35
C SER A 274 25.26 16.00 -14.35
N ILE A 275 24.03 15.53 -14.58
CA ILE A 275 23.06 16.19 -15.47
C ILE A 275 22.65 17.54 -14.89
N LEU A 276 22.34 17.59 -13.59
CA LEU A 276 22.00 18.85 -12.92
C LEU A 276 23.17 19.84 -12.89
N ASP A 277 24.39 19.38 -12.60
CA ASP A 277 25.59 20.21 -12.58
C ASP A 277 25.89 20.77 -13.98
N THR A 278 25.74 19.95 -15.02
CA THR A 278 25.92 20.39 -16.42
C THR A 278 24.83 21.38 -16.84
N ALA A 279 23.58 21.14 -16.44
CA ALA A 279 22.46 22.06 -16.72
C ALA A 279 22.65 23.42 -16.06
N ARG A 280 23.11 23.42 -14.82
CA ARG A 280 23.49 24.64 -14.11
C ARG A 280 24.57 25.41 -14.87
N GLN A 281 25.66 24.74 -15.27
CA GLN A 281 26.75 25.39 -15.99
C GLN A 281 26.32 25.98 -17.33
N GLU A 282 25.48 25.26 -18.09
CA GLU A 282 24.94 25.77 -19.36
C GLU A 282 24.01 26.98 -19.13
N MET A 283 23.11 26.92 -18.14
CA MET A 283 22.24 28.05 -17.80
C MET A 283 23.03 29.28 -17.37
N ASP A 284 24.04 29.11 -16.51
CA ASP A 284 24.92 30.20 -16.06
C ASP A 284 25.68 30.83 -17.23
N SER A 285 26.15 30.02 -18.18
CA SER A 285 26.82 30.48 -19.40
C SER A 285 25.88 31.28 -20.31
N LEU A 286 24.64 30.80 -20.51
CA LEU A 286 23.63 31.52 -21.30
C LEU A 286 23.22 32.84 -20.65
N LEU A 287 23.02 32.85 -19.33
CA LEU A 287 22.68 34.06 -18.58
C LEU A 287 23.80 35.09 -18.68
N ARG A 288 25.06 34.66 -18.56
CA ARG A 288 26.23 35.55 -18.72
C ARG A 288 26.27 36.18 -20.12
N LYS A 289 26.11 35.36 -21.17
CA LYS A 289 26.04 35.85 -22.56
C LYS A 289 24.91 36.87 -22.73
N PHE A 290 23.73 36.58 -22.18
CA PHE A 290 22.59 37.49 -22.26
C PHE A 290 22.90 38.85 -21.60
N LEU A 291 23.45 38.84 -20.38
CA LEU A 291 23.76 40.08 -19.64
C LEU A 291 24.89 40.90 -20.29
N GLU A 292 25.94 40.24 -20.80
CA GLU A 292 27.07 40.89 -21.47
C GLU A 292 26.68 41.53 -22.81
N ASP A 293 25.87 40.83 -23.62
CA ASP A 293 25.48 41.30 -24.96
C ASP A 293 24.30 42.28 -24.90
N ALA A 294 23.41 42.17 -23.90
CA ALA A 294 22.25 43.07 -23.75
C ALA A 294 22.63 44.50 -23.31
N THR A 295 23.83 44.71 -22.78
CA THR A 295 24.31 46.02 -22.30
C THR A 295 25.11 46.81 -23.34
N ARG A 296 25.51 46.19 -24.45
CA ARG A 296 26.21 46.82 -25.58
C ARG A 296 25.23 47.30 -26.67
N ASP A 297 25.71 48.13 -27.60
CA ASP A 297 25.04 48.40 -28.90
C ASP A 297 24.89 47.08 -29.67
N SER A 298 23.85 46.32 -29.32
CA SER A 298 23.82 44.85 -29.42
C SER A 298 23.80 44.38 -30.88
N ALA A 299 23.40 45.23 -31.81
CA ALA A 299 23.32 44.88 -33.22
C ALA A 299 24.70 44.70 -33.89
N ALA A 300 25.75 45.42 -33.46
CA ALA A 300 27.03 45.45 -34.18
C ALA A 300 27.92 44.21 -33.92
N HIS A 301 27.81 43.61 -32.73
CA HIS A 301 28.72 42.55 -32.25
C HIS A 301 28.15 41.12 -32.45
N LEU A 302 26.89 40.98 -32.86
CA LEU A 302 26.23 39.71 -33.16
C LEU A 302 26.67 39.15 -34.53
N SER A 303 27.94 38.73 -34.62
CA SER A 303 28.59 38.27 -35.86
C SER A 303 27.83 37.13 -36.56
N VAL A 304 27.27 36.20 -35.79
CA VAL A 304 26.49 35.05 -36.28
C VAL A 304 25.22 35.49 -37.03
N TYR A 305 24.72 36.70 -36.78
CA TYR A 305 23.46 37.20 -37.33
C TYR A 305 23.65 38.42 -38.26
N GLN A 306 24.87 38.66 -38.75
CA GLN A 306 25.19 39.83 -39.58
C GLN A 306 24.39 39.89 -40.89
N THR A 307 23.91 38.74 -41.38
CA THR A 307 23.06 38.64 -42.57
C THR A 307 21.62 39.13 -42.33
N ILE A 308 21.22 39.35 -41.08
CA ILE A 308 19.88 39.76 -40.66
C ILE A 308 19.88 41.28 -40.35
N PRO A 309 18.84 42.05 -40.72
CA PRO A 309 18.72 43.47 -40.39
C PRO A 309 18.80 43.76 -38.88
N PRO A 310 19.29 44.96 -38.45
CA PRO A 310 19.65 45.25 -37.06
C PRO A 310 18.56 44.96 -36.01
N THR A 311 17.31 45.36 -36.28
CA THR A 311 16.20 45.14 -35.33
C THR A 311 15.82 43.66 -35.24
N SER A 312 15.64 43.00 -36.39
CA SER A 312 15.30 41.58 -36.46
C SER A 312 16.43 40.69 -35.92
N ARG A 313 17.68 41.14 -36.04
CA ARG A 313 18.89 40.48 -35.53
C ARG A 313 18.84 40.30 -34.02
N VAL A 314 18.54 41.38 -33.30
CA VAL A 314 18.46 41.36 -31.84
C VAL A 314 17.28 40.48 -31.39
N ILE A 315 16.12 40.57 -32.06
CA ILE A 315 14.95 39.73 -31.76
C ILE A 315 15.28 38.24 -31.96
N GLN A 316 15.91 37.88 -33.09
CA GLN A 316 16.29 36.49 -33.39
C GLN A 316 17.26 35.95 -32.35
N TRP A 317 18.27 36.73 -31.96
CA TRP A 317 19.22 36.33 -30.91
C TRP A 317 18.52 36.08 -29.56
N VAL A 318 17.59 36.95 -29.14
CA VAL A 318 16.80 36.74 -27.91
C VAL A 318 15.98 35.45 -27.99
N TRP A 319 15.36 35.19 -29.15
CA TRP A 319 14.59 33.95 -29.35
C TRP A 319 15.46 32.70 -29.32
N ASP A 320 16.67 32.75 -29.87
CA ASP A 320 17.60 31.63 -29.85
C ASP A 320 18.10 31.33 -28.44
N ILE A 321 18.40 32.36 -27.62
CA ILE A 321 18.74 32.18 -26.20
C ILE A 321 17.57 31.56 -25.44
N ARG A 322 16.34 32.08 -25.63
CA ARG A 322 15.14 31.51 -25.02
C ARG A 322 14.93 30.05 -25.44
N GLY A 323 15.17 29.74 -26.71
CA GLY A 323 15.11 28.38 -27.25
C GLY A 323 16.10 27.44 -26.54
N GLN A 324 17.36 27.86 -26.41
CA GLN A 324 18.39 27.09 -25.72
C GLN A 324 18.04 26.86 -24.24
N LEU A 325 17.55 27.89 -23.54
CA LEU A 325 17.11 27.75 -22.15
C LEU A 325 15.95 26.75 -22.00
N ASN A 326 14.96 26.81 -22.89
CA ASN A 326 13.84 25.88 -22.88
C ASN A 326 14.28 24.43 -23.10
N GLU A 327 15.29 24.18 -23.94
CA GLU A 327 15.82 22.83 -24.16
C GLU A 327 16.53 22.28 -22.92
N ILE A 328 17.28 23.13 -22.18
CA ILE A 328 17.87 22.74 -20.90
C ILE A 328 16.79 22.41 -19.87
N LEU A 329 15.75 23.25 -19.77
CA LEU A 329 14.62 23.01 -18.86
C LEU A 329 13.88 21.71 -19.17
N LYS A 330 13.64 21.40 -20.45
CA LYS A 330 13.08 20.10 -20.86
C LYS A 330 13.97 18.95 -20.42
N ALA A 331 15.28 19.09 -20.59
CA ALA A 331 16.24 18.05 -20.23
C ALA A 331 16.26 17.80 -18.70
N VAL A 332 16.22 18.87 -17.89
CA VAL A 332 16.09 18.77 -16.43
C VAL A 332 14.77 18.10 -16.05
N ASN A 333 13.64 18.50 -16.64
CA ASN A 333 12.32 17.92 -16.36
C ASN A 333 12.27 16.40 -16.60
N ASN A 334 12.98 15.89 -17.62
CA ASN A 334 13.04 14.46 -17.89
C ASN A 334 13.72 13.65 -16.77
N VAL A 335 14.57 14.29 -15.96
CA VAL A 335 15.29 13.64 -14.84
C VAL A 335 14.67 14.01 -13.49
N SER A 336 13.95 15.13 -13.39
CA SER A 336 13.27 15.58 -12.17
C SER A 336 12.33 14.54 -11.57
N HIS A 337 11.74 13.66 -12.38
CA HIS A 337 10.85 12.61 -11.90
C HIS A 337 11.57 11.61 -10.97
N PHE A 338 12.86 11.32 -11.20
CA PHE A 338 13.63 10.40 -10.34
C PHE A 338 13.74 10.92 -8.91
N PHE A 339 14.01 12.22 -8.73
CA PHE A 339 14.05 12.83 -7.39
C PHE A 339 12.69 12.79 -6.70
N ALA A 340 11.62 13.11 -7.43
CA ALA A 340 10.28 13.09 -6.87
C ALA A 340 9.83 11.67 -6.50
N ASP A 341 10.24 10.66 -7.28
CA ASP A 341 10.01 9.25 -7.00
C ASP A 341 10.76 8.78 -5.77
N ASP A 342 12.04 9.11 -5.64
CA ASP A 342 12.83 8.65 -4.49
C ASP A 342 12.28 9.22 -3.18
N VAL A 343 11.91 10.51 -3.15
CA VAL A 343 11.25 11.12 -1.98
C VAL A 343 9.90 10.46 -1.70
N PHE A 344 9.12 10.18 -2.76
CA PHE A 344 7.83 9.51 -2.62
C PHE A 344 7.97 8.08 -2.11
N ASN A 345 8.94 7.32 -2.61
CA ASN A 345 9.20 5.94 -2.22
C ASN A 345 9.67 5.87 -0.77
N GLN A 346 10.60 6.74 -0.36
CA GLN A 346 11.03 6.84 1.04
C GLN A 346 9.85 7.17 1.98
N TRP A 347 9.00 8.11 1.57
CA TRP A 347 7.78 8.40 2.32
C TRP A 347 6.88 7.17 2.39
N SER A 348 6.58 6.54 1.25
CA SER A 348 5.74 5.36 1.10
C SER A 348 6.22 4.21 2.00
N ASP A 349 7.51 3.90 1.99
CA ASP A 349 8.11 2.82 2.78
C ASP A 349 8.06 3.11 4.29
N SER A 350 8.07 4.39 4.69
CA SER A 350 8.01 4.79 6.10
C SER A 350 6.60 4.73 6.71
N ILE A 351 5.55 4.74 5.88
CA ILE A 351 4.16 4.84 6.32
C ILE A 351 3.72 3.65 7.19
N PRO A 352 3.93 2.38 6.78
CA PRO A 352 3.41 1.25 7.55
C PRO A 352 3.95 1.21 8.98
N ASP A 353 5.26 1.43 9.14
CA ASP A 353 5.91 1.45 10.45
C ASP A 353 5.46 2.66 11.29
N LEU A 354 5.31 3.84 10.68
CA LEU A 354 4.83 5.04 11.37
C LEU A 354 3.38 4.86 11.85
N LEU A 355 2.49 4.36 11.00
CA LEU A 355 1.09 4.12 11.37
C LEU A 355 1.00 3.08 12.48
N LYS A 356 1.78 2.00 12.40
CA LYS A 356 1.84 0.97 13.44
C LYS A 356 2.33 1.55 14.77
N ASP A 357 3.47 2.23 14.79
CA ASP A 357 4.05 2.80 16.02
C ASP A 357 3.10 3.82 16.68
N LYS A 358 2.48 4.69 15.88
CA LYS A 358 1.68 5.82 16.40
C LYS A 358 0.24 5.46 16.72
N LEU A 359 -0.39 4.56 16.00
CA LEU A 359 -1.77 4.15 16.28
C LEU A 359 -1.88 3.16 17.44
N HIS A 360 -0.80 2.48 17.79
CA HIS A 360 -0.72 1.60 18.98
C HIS A 360 -0.45 2.36 20.28
N GLN A 361 -0.42 3.69 20.25
CA GLN A 361 -0.30 4.51 21.46
C GLN A 361 -1.65 4.67 22.15
N PRO A 362 -1.67 4.79 23.50
CA PRO A 362 -2.91 5.02 24.25
C PRO A 362 -3.54 6.35 23.85
N LEU A 363 -4.86 6.49 24.02
CA LEU A 363 -5.61 7.68 23.64
C LEU A 363 -5.25 8.93 24.48
N ILE A 364 -4.86 8.73 25.74
CA ILE A 364 -4.63 9.78 26.73
C ILE A 364 -3.23 9.65 27.32
N ILE A 365 -2.56 10.79 27.51
CA ILE A 365 -1.35 10.88 28.35
C ILE A 365 -1.69 11.69 29.59
N ARG A 366 -1.25 11.21 30.75
CA ARG A 366 -1.34 11.91 32.03
C ARG A 366 0.02 12.50 32.39
N ASP A 367 0.07 13.81 32.60
CA ASP A 367 1.23 14.52 33.16
C ASP A 367 0.87 15.08 34.54
N LYS A 368 1.41 14.45 35.58
CA LYS A 368 1.07 14.70 36.99
C LYS A 368 -0.44 14.60 37.24
N ASP A 369 -1.09 15.76 37.31
CA ASP A 369 -2.49 15.94 37.67
C ASP A 369 -3.37 16.35 36.49
N ALA A 370 -2.80 16.59 35.31
CA ALA A 370 -3.53 16.96 34.11
C ALA A 370 -3.46 15.84 33.07
N ILE A 371 -4.51 15.72 32.27
CA ILE A 371 -4.57 14.77 31.15
C ILE A 371 -4.55 15.53 29.82
N ALA A 372 -4.01 14.89 28.78
CA ALA A 372 -3.94 15.43 27.43
C ALA A 372 -4.29 14.36 26.39
N VAL A 373 -4.83 14.79 25.25
CA VAL A 373 -5.11 13.91 24.12
C VAL A 373 -3.79 13.49 23.48
N ASN A 374 -3.55 12.19 23.38
CA ASN A 374 -2.35 11.63 22.78
C ASN A 374 -2.57 11.33 21.29
N PHE A 375 -2.61 12.38 20.48
CA PHE A 375 -2.66 12.25 19.02
C PHE A 375 -1.39 12.82 18.41
N ASP A 376 -0.52 11.95 17.90
CA ASP A 376 0.80 12.37 17.39
C ASP A 376 0.63 13.28 16.16
N PRO A 377 1.27 14.47 16.13
CA PRO A 377 1.16 15.41 15.02
C PRO A 377 1.61 14.83 13.68
N LYS A 378 2.46 13.78 13.67
CA LYS A 378 2.85 13.08 12.44
C LYS A 378 1.66 12.41 11.76
N LEU A 379 0.67 11.93 12.50
CA LEU A 379 -0.55 11.33 11.93
C LEU A 379 -1.37 12.38 11.16
N GLU A 380 -1.46 13.61 11.68
CA GLU A 380 -2.08 14.71 10.95
C GLU A 380 -1.32 15.08 9.69
N THR A 381 0.01 15.08 9.77
CA THR A 381 0.87 15.30 8.61
C THR A 381 0.58 14.26 7.54
N VAL A 382 0.47 12.98 7.89
CA VAL A 382 0.10 11.92 6.92
C VAL A 382 -1.26 12.20 6.27
N ILE A 383 -2.29 12.59 7.02
CA ILE A 383 -3.61 12.91 6.45
C ILE A 383 -3.50 14.08 5.44
N ARG A 384 -2.74 15.12 5.78
CA ARG A 384 -2.52 16.27 4.90
C ARG A 384 -1.71 15.87 3.67
N GLU A 385 -0.64 15.11 3.84
CA GLU A 385 0.22 14.61 2.75
C GLU A 385 -0.59 13.77 1.76
N VAL A 386 -1.36 12.78 2.22
CA VAL A 386 -2.21 11.97 1.34
C VAL A 386 -3.19 12.85 0.56
N LYS A 387 -3.81 13.86 1.20
CA LYS A 387 -4.69 14.82 0.52
C LYS A 387 -3.97 15.60 -0.59
N HIS A 388 -2.72 16.00 -0.37
CA HIS A 388 -1.92 16.69 -1.36
C HIS A 388 -1.45 15.74 -2.48
N LEU A 389 -0.99 14.53 -2.14
CA LEU A 389 -0.49 13.53 -3.07
C LEU A 389 -1.57 13.01 -4.02
N ILE A 390 -2.83 12.86 -3.56
CA ILE A 390 -3.97 12.50 -4.43
C ILE A 390 -4.11 13.51 -5.57
N ARG A 391 -3.83 14.79 -5.34
CA ARG A 391 -3.89 15.84 -6.37
C ARG A 391 -2.68 15.82 -7.30
N LEU A 392 -1.53 15.37 -6.83
CA LEU A 392 -0.25 15.45 -7.55
C LEU A 392 0.08 14.20 -8.38
N ARG A 393 -0.20 12.98 -7.88
CA ARG A 393 0.32 11.72 -8.45
C ARG A 393 -0.72 10.64 -8.74
N SER A 394 -2.02 10.99 -8.71
CA SER A 394 -3.15 10.06 -8.80
C SER A 394 -3.27 9.12 -7.59
N GLN A 395 -4.49 8.67 -7.30
CA GLN A 395 -4.78 7.87 -6.11
C GLN A 395 -4.16 6.46 -6.17
N SER A 396 -4.00 5.88 -7.36
CA SER A 396 -3.49 4.51 -7.55
C SER A 396 -2.02 4.35 -7.17
N CYS A 397 -1.27 5.43 -7.04
CA CYS A 397 0.15 5.38 -6.68
C CYS A 397 0.38 5.37 -5.17
N ILE A 398 -0.63 5.70 -4.36
CA ILE A 398 -0.50 5.86 -2.90
C ILE A 398 -0.64 4.50 -2.22
N PRO A 399 0.19 4.18 -1.20
CA PRO A 399 0.08 2.94 -0.46
C PRO A 399 -1.31 2.71 0.13
N GLU A 400 -1.77 1.46 0.11
CA GLU A 400 -3.09 1.09 0.61
C GLU A 400 -3.26 1.40 2.12
N ASP A 401 -2.20 1.24 2.91
CA ASP A 401 -2.17 1.60 4.34
C ASP A 401 -2.43 3.10 4.55
N ALA A 402 -1.76 3.97 3.79
CA ALA A 402 -1.98 5.42 3.83
C ALA A 402 -3.41 5.80 3.39
N LEU A 403 -3.93 5.16 2.34
CA LEU A 403 -5.27 5.41 1.82
C LEU A 403 -6.36 4.99 2.80
N SER A 404 -6.23 3.79 3.37
CA SER A 404 -7.18 3.28 4.37
C SER A 404 -7.19 4.13 5.64
N PHE A 405 -6.02 4.60 6.08
CA PHE A 405 -5.92 5.57 7.16
C PHE A 405 -6.59 6.91 6.82
N TYR A 406 -6.34 7.45 5.62
CA TYR A 406 -6.96 8.69 5.14
C TYR A 406 -8.49 8.60 4.99
N GLN A 407 -9.03 7.41 4.68
CA GLN A 407 -10.49 7.18 4.65
C GLN A 407 -11.12 7.32 6.04
N LYS A 408 -10.40 6.94 7.10
CA LYS A 408 -10.86 7.06 8.49
C LYS A 408 -10.68 8.46 9.09
N ARG A 409 -10.16 9.43 8.34
CA ARG A 409 -9.81 10.78 8.85
C ARG A 409 -10.98 11.50 9.53
N ASP A 410 -12.21 11.33 9.01
CA ASP A 410 -13.38 12.06 9.50
C ASP A 410 -13.79 11.46 10.86
N GLN A 411 -13.81 10.12 10.95
CA GLN A 411 -14.00 9.40 12.21
C GLN A 411 -12.94 9.74 13.27
N LEU A 412 -11.65 9.79 12.89
CA LEU A 412 -10.56 10.15 13.81
C LEU A 412 -10.68 11.60 14.28
N SER A 413 -11.11 12.50 13.40
CA SER A 413 -11.37 13.90 13.76
C SER A 413 -12.48 14.01 14.79
N ASP A 414 -13.60 13.31 14.59
CA ASP A 414 -14.73 13.30 15.51
C ASP A 414 -14.33 12.73 16.88
N GLN A 415 -13.62 11.59 16.89
CA GLN A 415 -13.10 10.97 18.11
C GLN A 415 -12.14 11.90 18.86
N ARG A 416 -11.29 12.64 18.15
CA ARG A 416 -10.35 13.59 18.76
C ARG A 416 -11.07 14.80 19.36
N ILE A 417 -12.06 15.35 18.69
CA ILE A 417 -12.86 16.47 19.20
C ILE A 417 -13.59 16.04 20.48
N LEU A 418 -14.21 14.87 20.44
CA LEU A 418 -14.89 14.27 21.58
C LEU A 418 -13.95 14.06 22.77
N LEU A 419 -12.79 13.45 22.53
CA LEU A 419 -11.81 13.21 23.58
C LEU A 419 -11.21 14.50 24.13
N LYS A 420 -11.01 15.53 23.30
CA LYS A 420 -10.56 16.85 23.73
C LYS A 420 -11.57 17.49 24.68
N SER A 421 -12.87 17.40 24.38
CA SER A 421 -13.95 17.86 25.25
C SER A 421 -13.91 17.18 26.62
N ILE A 422 -13.77 15.84 26.66
CA ILE A 422 -13.66 15.07 27.91
C ILE A 422 -12.45 15.52 28.73
N VAL A 423 -11.29 15.67 28.08
CA VAL A 423 -10.03 16.10 28.70
C VAL A 423 -10.17 17.52 29.28
N ASP A 424 -10.82 18.42 28.55
CA ASP A 424 -11.03 19.80 29.02
C ASP A 424 -11.97 19.83 30.23
N CYS A 425 -13.09 19.11 30.20
CA CYS A 425 -13.99 19.00 31.35
C CYS A 425 -13.28 18.45 32.60
N TYR A 426 -12.42 17.44 32.45
CA TYR A 426 -11.65 16.87 33.55
C TYR A 426 -10.63 17.87 34.12
N ASN A 427 -9.87 18.54 33.25
CA ASN A 427 -8.85 19.50 33.67
C ASN A 427 -9.48 20.76 34.29
N GLU A 428 -10.60 21.24 33.77
CA GLU A 428 -11.37 22.33 34.37
C GLU A 428 -11.88 21.96 35.76
N LEU A 429 -12.46 20.76 35.92
CA LEU A 429 -12.89 20.28 37.23
C LEU A 429 -11.75 20.27 38.24
N ARG A 430 -10.57 19.78 37.85
CA ARG A 430 -9.40 19.79 38.73
C ARG A 430 -8.87 21.20 39.03
N ALA A 431 -8.85 22.09 38.05
CA ALA A 431 -8.32 23.44 38.21
C ALA A 431 -9.20 24.31 39.13
N GLU A 432 -10.52 24.13 39.08
CA GLU A 432 -11.45 24.97 39.83
C GLU A 432 -11.81 24.45 41.23
N LEU A 433 -11.27 23.30 41.68
CA LEU A 433 -11.61 22.73 42.99
C LEU A 433 -10.81 23.40 44.12
N LEU A 434 -11.52 23.98 45.09
CA LEU A 434 -10.89 24.48 46.30
C LEU A 434 -10.47 23.32 47.23
N PRO A 435 -9.45 23.49 48.10
CA PRO A 435 -8.98 22.44 49.00
C PRO A 435 -10.07 21.85 49.92
N ILE A 436 -11.08 22.66 50.27
CA ILE A 436 -12.24 22.25 51.08
C ILE A 436 -13.33 21.52 50.28
N GLU A 437 -13.37 21.72 48.95
CA GLU A 437 -14.33 21.06 48.04
C GLU A 437 -13.81 19.70 47.57
N GLY A 438 -12.48 19.53 47.57
CA GLY A 438 -11.80 18.30 47.17
C GLY A 438 -12.44 17.04 47.76
N PRO A 439 -12.51 16.87 49.10
CA PRO A 439 -13.05 15.65 49.72
C PRO A 439 -14.50 15.32 49.32
N LEU A 440 -15.31 16.32 48.98
CA LEU A 440 -16.71 16.13 48.57
C LEU A 440 -16.83 15.64 47.12
N VAL A 441 -15.91 16.07 46.25
CA VAL A 441 -15.90 15.74 44.81
C VAL A 441 -14.99 14.54 44.50
N GLN A 442 -14.13 14.13 45.44
CA GLN A 442 -13.23 12.98 45.33
C GLN A 442 -13.91 11.68 44.84
N PRO A 443 -15.08 11.25 45.36
CA PRO A 443 -15.74 10.03 44.87
C PRO A 443 -16.12 10.10 43.38
N MET A 444 -16.52 11.29 42.92
CA MET A 444 -16.87 11.54 41.52
C MET A 444 -15.64 11.56 40.61
N LEU A 445 -14.55 12.21 41.06
CA LEU A 445 -13.27 12.20 40.37
C LEU A 445 -12.71 10.79 40.26
N HIS A 446 -12.79 9.99 41.32
CA HIS A 446 -12.35 8.60 41.30
C HIS A 446 -13.14 7.77 40.28
N LYS A 447 -14.47 7.93 40.24
CA LYS A 447 -15.32 7.29 39.21
C LYS A 447 -14.88 7.67 37.80
N MET A 448 -14.51 8.94 37.58
CA MET A 448 -14.02 9.42 36.29
C MET A 448 -12.62 8.88 35.96
N ASP A 449 -11.71 8.83 36.93
CA ASP A 449 -10.37 8.24 36.78
C ASP A 449 -10.44 6.76 36.39
N VAL A 450 -11.35 5.98 37.01
CA VAL A 450 -11.57 4.57 36.65
C VAL A 450 -12.06 4.43 35.21
N LEU A 451 -12.91 5.34 34.72
CA LEU A 451 -13.40 5.34 33.34
C LEU A 451 -12.33 5.77 32.32
N LEU A 452 -11.38 6.63 32.72
CA LEU A 452 -10.30 7.13 31.86
C LEU A 452 -9.09 6.19 31.83
N LEU A 453 -8.88 5.36 32.85
CA LEU A 453 -7.75 4.43 32.95
C LEU A 453 -7.56 3.51 31.74
N PRO A 454 -8.62 2.93 31.11
CA PRO A 454 -8.46 2.18 29.87
C PRO A 454 -7.90 3.02 28.73
N GLY A 455 -8.30 4.30 28.61
CA GLY A 455 -7.77 5.25 27.63
C GLY A 455 -6.30 5.63 27.83
N GLU A 456 -5.76 5.43 29.03
CA GLU A 456 -4.35 5.66 29.37
C GLU A 456 -3.46 4.42 29.16
N THR A 457 -4.04 3.22 29.13
CA THR A 457 -3.28 1.97 29.25
C THR A 457 -3.52 0.95 28.14
N SER A 458 -4.76 0.77 27.68
CA SER A 458 -5.14 -0.36 26.84
C SER A 458 -5.92 0.00 25.57
N VAL A 459 -6.70 1.07 25.59
CA VAL A 459 -7.49 1.52 24.43
C VAL A 459 -6.58 2.37 23.54
N ILE A 460 -6.52 1.98 22.26
CA ILE A 460 -5.66 2.62 21.24
C ILE A 460 -6.50 3.12 20.06
N TRP A 461 -5.93 4.01 19.24
CA TRP A 461 -6.64 4.67 18.14
C TRP A 461 -7.12 3.71 17.02
N SER A 462 -6.50 2.54 16.89
CA SER A 462 -6.87 1.54 15.88
C SER A 462 -8.05 0.65 16.28
N ASP A 463 -8.50 0.68 17.53
CA ASP A 463 -9.54 -0.23 18.01
C ASP A 463 -10.93 0.13 17.44
N SER A 464 -11.71 -0.88 17.07
CA SER A 464 -13.07 -0.68 16.55
C SER A 464 -14.04 -0.12 17.59
N GLY A 465 -13.78 -0.36 18.88
CA GLY A 465 -14.64 0.04 20.00
C GLY A 465 -14.39 1.43 20.57
N VAL A 466 -13.47 2.23 20.00
CA VAL A 466 -13.09 3.55 20.54
C VAL A 466 -14.30 4.49 20.62
N SER A 467 -15.13 4.54 19.58
CA SER A 467 -16.28 5.46 19.55
C SER A 467 -17.29 5.18 20.66
N GLU A 468 -17.59 3.90 20.93
CA GLU A 468 -18.49 3.51 22.02
C GLU A 468 -17.89 3.79 23.39
N TYR A 469 -16.60 3.54 23.55
CA TYR A 469 -15.88 3.89 24.77
C TYR A 469 -15.93 5.39 25.05
N LEU A 470 -15.58 6.23 24.06
CA LEU A 470 -15.57 7.69 24.22
C LEU A 470 -16.95 8.26 24.53
N GLN A 471 -18.02 7.76 23.90
CA GLN A 471 -19.39 8.19 24.22
C GLN A 471 -19.79 7.88 25.66
N ARG A 472 -19.45 6.70 26.19
CA ARG A 472 -19.73 6.35 27.60
C ARG A 472 -18.98 7.25 28.58
N VAL A 473 -17.73 7.56 28.26
CA VAL A 473 -16.89 8.46 29.08
C VAL A 473 -17.41 9.89 29.00
N GLU A 474 -17.81 10.38 27.83
CA GLU A 474 -18.38 11.71 27.64
C GLU A 474 -19.65 11.92 28.47
N VAL A 475 -20.64 11.02 28.36
CA VAL A 475 -21.90 11.13 29.10
C VAL A 475 -21.63 11.19 30.61
N SER A 476 -20.70 10.36 31.09
CA SER A 476 -20.34 10.33 32.51
C SER A 476 -19.58 11.60 32.93
N SER A 477 -18.65 12.09 32.09
CA SER A 477 -17.87 13.30 32.33
C SER A 477 -18.76 14.54 32.38
N GLN A 478 -19.66 14.70 31.40
CA GLN A 478 -20.62 15.80 31.36
C GLN A 478 -21.59 15.78 32.54
N ALA A 479 -22.06 14.60 32.96
CA ALA A 479 -22.92 14.47 34.12
C ALA A 479 -22.21 14.93 35.41
N ILE A 480 -20.97 14.48 35.63
CA ILE A 480 -20.17 14.88 36.80
C ILE A 480 -19.84 16.37 36.73
N HIS A 481 -19.41 16.87 35.58
CA HIS A 481 -19.10 18.28 35.38
C HIS A 481 -20.33 19.16 35.65
N GLY A 482 -21.49 18.80 35.09
CA GLY A 482 -22.75 19.51 35.32
C GLY A 482 -23.19 19.50 36.78
N GLN A 483 -23.02 18.39 37.50
CA GLN A 483 -23.31 18.30 38.93
C GLN A 483 -22.43 19.24 39.75
N VAL A 484 -21.12 19.27 39.49
CA VAL A 484 -20.19 20.16 40.19
C VAL A 484 -20.48 21.63 39.87
N GLN A 485 -20.74 21.98 38.61
CA GLN A 485 -21.08 23.34 38.23
C GLN A 485 -22.42 23.80 38.85
N ALA A 486 -23.43 22.93 38.89
CA ALA A 486 -24.68 23.22 39.58
C ALA A 486 -24.47 23.43 41.09
N ALA A 487 -23.64 22.59 41.73
CA ALA A 487 -23.31 22.74 43.14
C ALA A 487 -22.57 24.07 43.43
N LYS A 488 -21.65 24.47 42.55
CA LYS A 488 -20.95 25.76 42.64
C LYS A 488 -21.90 26.94 42.43
N LYS A 489 -22.81 26.85 41.46
CA LYS A 489 -23.83 27.88 41.22
C LYS A 489 -24.74 28.05 42.44
N ASN A 490 -25.21 26.94 43.02
CA ASN A 490 -26.03 26.97 44.23
C ASN A 490 -25.25 27.57 45.42
N LEU A 491 -23.96 27.26 45.55
CA LEU A 491 -23.12 27.84 46.60
C LEU A 491 -22.96 29.35 46.42
N ARG A 492 -22.75 29.83 45.20
CA ARG A 492 -22.69 31.27 44.89
C ARG A 492 -24.01 31.96 45.21
N GLU A 493 -25.16 31.37 44.85
CA GLU A 493 -26.48 31.92 45.18
C GLU A 493 -26.69 32.01 46.71
N ILE A 494 -26.27 30.99 47.48
CA ILE A 494 -26.31 31.05 48.95
C ILE A 494 -25.38 32.15 49.48
N GLN A 495 -24.15 32.25 48.94
CA GLN A 495 -23.21 33.29 49.32
C GLN A 495 -23.77 34.68 49.04
N ASP A 496 -24.38 34.90 47.88
CA ASP A 496 -24.99 36.17 47.50
C ASP A 496 -26.15 36.54 48.43
N LEU A 497 -27.00 35.57 48.81
CA LEU A 497 -28.06 35.78 49.82
C LEU A 497 -27.47 36.14 51.19
N CYS A 498 -26.43 35.43 51.64
CA CYS A 498 -25.76 35.73 52.91
C CYS A 498 -25.02 37.07 52.88
N TYR A 499 -24.40 37.44 51.75
CA TYR A 499 -23.77 38.75 51.56
C TYR A 499 -24.81 39.87 51.51
N ALA A 500 -25.98 39.65 50.91
CA ALA A 500 -27.08 40.60 50.92
C ALA A 500 -27.57 40.87 52.36
N TRP A 501 -27.61 39.84 53.22
CA TRP A 501 -27.88 40.03 54.65
C TRP A 501 -26.79 40.82 55.38
N GLY A 502 -25.53 40.73 54.95
CA GLY A 502 -24.38 41.40 55.57
C GLY A 502 -24.08 42.82 55.05
N ASN A 503 -24.50 43.15 53.82
CA ASN A 503 -24.25 44.44 53.16
C ASN A 503 -25.45 45.40 53.17
N ASN A 504 -26.65 44.93 53.51
CA ASN A 504 -27.72 45.84 53.88
C ASN A 504 -27.35 46.47 55.23
N GLU A 505 -27.52 47.79 55.35
CA GLU A 505 -27.34 48.57 56.57
C GLU A 505 -27.73 47.77 57.84
N PRO A 506 -27.07 48.00 59.00
CA PRO A 506 -27.37 47.24 60.22
C PRO A 506 -28.88 47.12 60.37
N LEU A 507 -29.38 45.88 60.55
CA LEU A 507 -30.82 45.56 60.44
C LEU A 507 -31.70 46.45 61.33
N LEU A 508 -31.09 47.12 62.32
CA LEU A 508 -31.58 48.31 62.99
C LEU A 508 -30.56 49.46 62.80
N CYS A 509 -30.95 50.52 62.10
CA CYS A 509 -30.13 51.73 61.91
C CYS A 509 -30.93 52.96 62.37
N GLU A 510 -30.26 54.00 62.90
CA GLU A 510 -30.90 55.21 63.47
C GLU A 510 -31.83 55.96 62.50
N MET A 511 -31.68 55.75 61.18
CA MET A 511 -32.53 56.36 60.16
C MET A 511 -33.94 55.75 60.07
N THR A 512 -34.22 54.62 60.71
CA THR A 512 -35.56 53.97 60.69
C THR A 512 -36.31 54.04 62.02
N LEU A 513 -35.70 54.53 63.11
CA LEU A 513 -36.39 54.82 64.38
C LEU A 513 -35.87 56.11 65.02
N PRO A 514 -36.73 57.13 65.27
CA PRO A 514 -36.39 58.12 66.29
C PRO A 514 -36.39 57.39 67.64
N LEU A 515 -35.26 57.39 68.35
CA LEU A 515 -35.14 56.80 69.69
C LEU A 515 -36.02 57.55 70.69
N ASP A 516 -37.27 57.10 70.82
CA ASP A 516 -38.17 57.43 71.91
C ASP A 516 -38.66 56.09 72.49
N LEU A 517 -38.85 55.97 73.81
CA LEU A 517 -39.22 54.68 74.43
C LEU A 517 -40.56 54.11 73.92
N ALA A 518 -41.35 54.91 73.20
CA ALA A 518 -42.60 54.51 72.53
C ALA A 518 -42.40 53.86 71.14
N THR A 519 -41.28 54.08 70.45
CA THR A 519 -41.02 53.58 69.08
C THR A 519 -40.37 52.20 69.05
N VAL A 520 -40.03 51.61 70.20
CA VAL A 520 -39.57 50.21 70.29
C VAL A 520 -40.58 49.24 69.64
N LYS A 521 -41.89 49.55 69.70
CA LYS A 521 -42.94 48.81 68.98
C LYS A 521 -42.85 48.89 67.47
N THR A 522 -42.37 50.00 66.90
CA THR A 522 -42.09 50.12 65.46
C THR A 522 -40.87 49.31 65.04
N GLY A 523 -39.89 49.11 65.94
CA GLY A 523 -38.80 48.17 65.74
C GLY A 523 -39.27 46.72 65.73
N GLU A 524 -40.16 46.34 66.66
CA GLU A 524 -40.83 45.02 66.64
C GLU A 524 -41.63 44.80 65.34
N SER A 525 -42.40 45.79 64.89
CA SER A 525 -43.14 45.72 63.60
C SER A 525 -42.21 45.59 62.39
N LEU A 526 -41.09 46.32 62.33
CA LEU A 526 -40.17 46.24 61.18
C LEU A 526 -39.44 44.90 61.15
N VAL A 527 -39.13 44.35 62.33
CA VAL A 527 -38.60 43.00 62.50
C VAL A 527 -39.65 41.96 62.07
N ASP A 528 -40.90 42.09 62.50
CA ASP A 528 -41.96 41.11 62.26
C ASP A 528 -42.55 41.16 60.85
N ASP A 529 -42.69 42.36 60.26
CA ASP A 529 -43.38 42.58 58.99
C ASP A 529 -42.45 42.58 57.77
N LYS A 530 -41.13 42.77 57.94
CA LYS A 530 -40.16 42.81 56.83
C LYS A 530 -38.98 41.85 56.98
N LEU A 531 -38.27 41.90 58.11
CA LEU A 531 -37.04 41.11 58.28
C LEU A 531 -37.32 39.62 58.46
N LYS A 532 -38.26 39.27 59.35
CA LYS A 532 -38.69 37.88 59.55
C LYS A 532 -39.21 37.22 58.27
N PRO A 533 -40.12 37.82 57.47
CA PRO A 533 -40.59 37.18 56.25
C PRO A 533 -39.49 37.05 55.20
N MET A 534 -38.63 38.06 55.01
CA MET A 534 -37.50 38.01 54.06
C MET A 534 -36.51 36.89 54.43
N ILE A 535 -36.04 36.85 55.68
CA ILE A 535 -35.10 35.80 56.15
C ILE A 535 -35.77 34.42 56.11
N MET A 536 -37.07 34.33 56.35
CA MET A 536 -37.79 33.06 56.28
C MET A 536 -37.98 32.57 54.84
N GLU A 537 -38.18 33.47 53.88
CA GLU A 537 -38.24 33.17 52.45
C GLU A 537 -36.87 32.80 51.88
N ASP A 538 -35.84 33.60 52.15
CA ASP A 538 -34.46 33.30 51.80
C ASP A 538 -33.99 32.01 52.49
N GLY A 539 -34.39 31.76 53.74
CA GLY A 539 -34.12 30.53 54.46
C GLY A 539 -34.76 29.31 53.81
N LYS A 540 -36.00 29.43 53.32
CA LYS A 540 -36.65 28.38 52.50
C LYS A 540 -35.90 28.17 51.18
N ARG A 541 -35.42 29.25 50.56
CA ARG A 541 -34.64 29.20 49.32
C ARG A 541 -33.29 28.51 49.54
N ILE A 542 -32.52 28.90 50.55
CA ILE A 542 -31.27 28.24 50.96
C ILE A 542 -31.52 26.77 51.28
N HIS A 543 -32.59 26.45 52.01
CA HIS A 543 -32.96 25.07 52.29
C HIS A 543 -33.22 24.27 51.01
N SER A 544 -33.94 24.84 50.04
CA SER A 544 -34.17 24.20 48.74
C SER A 544 -32.87 23.99 47.94
N LEU A 545 -31.95 24.97 47.95
CA LEU A 545 -30.66 24.89 47.26
C LEU A 545 -29.72 23.86 47.90
N LEU A 546 -29.80 23.69 49.22
CA LEU A 546 -29.05 22.67 49.98
C LEU A 546 -29.63 21.26 49.81
N GLN A 547 -30.95 21.10 49.67
CA GLN A 547 -31.57 19.79 49.42
C GLN A 547 -31.12 19.18 48.09
N VAL A 548 -30.92 20.00 47.06
CA VAL A 548 -30.34 19.56 45.76
C VAL A 548 -28.93 18.99 45.95
N ARG A 549 -28.19 19.46 46.97
CA ARG A 549 -26.82 19.03 47.29
C ARG A 549 -26.74 17.65 47.95
N PHE A 550 -27.78 17.20 48.66
CA PHE A 550 -27.78 15.88 49.33
C PHE A 550 -27.93 14.71 48.34
N ILE A 551 -28.46 14.97 47.15
CA ILE A 551 -28.54 14.01 46.04
C ILE A 551 -27.18 13.79 45.36
N ILE A 552 -26.19 14.66 45.63
CA ILE A 552 -24.84 14.62 45.05
C ILE A 552 -23.91 13.68 45.83
N VAL A 553 -24.25 13.30 47.07
CA VAL A 553 -23.38 12.52 47.99
C VAL A 553 -23.86 11.07 48.19
N GLN A 554 -24.99 10.68 47.59
CA GLN A 554 -25.43 9.28 47.47
C GLN A 554 -25.04 8.73 46.11
#